data_AF-A0A7X7BBW7-F1
#
_entry.id   AF-A0A7X7BBW7-F1
#
_cell.length_a   1.000
_cell.length_b   1.000
_cell.length_c   1.000
_cell.angle_alpha   90.00
_cell.angle_beta   90.00
_cell.angle_gamma   90.00
#
_symmetry.space_group_name_H-M   'P 1'
#
loop_
_entity.id
_entity.type
_entity.pdbx_description
1 polymer ?
#
loop_
_entity_poly.entity_id
_entity_poly.type
_entity_poly.pdbx_seq_one_letter_code
_entity_poly.pdbx_strand_id
1 'polypeptide(L)'
;AVYEAMGYTTFKLLERGIPSAELLRRVKAYSERRFDGNLAELLFSYGFKEPVRKESHWTMRHFWKPRQISPLRLKPLLDLARLQGMLSPVAECPVRIDSRQIPEHFVAGFRDRDCASADCRACGYCERIASRAVTVSPGYRKEVLEKYAQVDAAMATGGLWGA
;
A
#
# COMPACT_ATOMS: atom_id res chain seq x y z
N ALA A 1 7.66 4.06 23.25
CA ALA A 1 6.90 3.43 22.15
C ALA A 1 5.46 3.22 22.60
N VAL A 2 4.47 3.65 21.80
CA VAL A 2 3.05 3.63 22.21
C VAL A 2 2.52 2.21 22.45
N TYR A 3 2.83 1.27 21.56
CA TYR A 3 2.39 -0.12 21.68
C TYR A 3 3.07 -0.87 22.84
N GLU A 4 4.35 -0.63 23.11
CA GLU A 4 5.03 -1.22 24.28
C GLU A 4 4.41 -0.71 25.59
N ALA A 5 4.01 0.57 25.65
CA ALA A 5 3.30 1.12 26.80
C ALA A 5 1.88 0.51 26.99
N MET A 6 1.29 -0.04 25.92
CA MET A 6 0.05 -0.84 25.99
C MET A 6 0.31 -2.31 26.37
N GLY A 7 1.58 -2.72 26.54
CA GLY A 7 1.97 -4.09 26.91
C GLY A 7 2.38 -4.99 25.73
N TYR A 8 2.38 -4.48 24.49
CA TYR A 8 2.83 -5.27 23.33
C TYR A 8 4.36 -5.32 23.26
N THR A 9 4.93 -6.51 23.43
CA THR A 9 6.39 -6.74 23.39
C THR A 9 6.82 -7.65 22.24
N THR A 10 5.88 -8.31 21.57
CA THR A 10 6.13 -9.22 20.46
C THR A 10 5.49 -8.68 19.20
N PHE A 11 6.30 -8.41 18.18
CA PHE A 11 5.83 -7.89 16.89
C PHE A 11 6.06 -8.91 15.78
N LYS A 12 5.00 -9.21 15.03
CA LYS A 12 5.06 -10.12 13.88
C LYS A 12 5.55 -9.36 12.65
N LEU A 13 6.61 -9.87 12.03
CA LEU A 13 6.99 -9.44 10.69
C LEU A 13 5.99 -10.02 9.68
N LEU A 14 5.31 -9.13 8.97
CA LEU A 14 4.37 -9.46 7.89
C LEU A 14 5.09 -9.42 6.54
N GLU A 15 4.42 -9.91 5.49
CA GLU A 15 4.87 -9.83 4.09
C GLU A 15 6.07 -10.72 3.72
N ARG A 16 5.91 -12.05 3.91
CA ARG A 16 6.92 -13.08 3.57
C ARG A 16 7.43 -13.08 2.11
N GLY A 17 6.77 -12.36 1.20
CA GLY A 17 7.12 -12.31 -0.20
C GLY A 17 7.96 -11.10 -0.62
N ILE A 18 8.29 -10.17 0.28
CA ILE A 18 9.05 -8.96 -0.10
C ILE A 18 10.55 -9.27 -0.25
N PRO A 19 11.31 -8.46 -1.01
CA PRO A 19 12.75 -8.63 -1.13
C PRO A 19 13.45 -8.59 0.24
N SER A 20 14.44 -9.45 0.44
CA SER A 20 15.14 -9.56 1.73
C SER A 20 15.79 -8.25 2.17
N ALA A 21 16.30 -7.45 1.23
CA ALA A 21 16.88 -6.14 1.51
C ALA A 21 15.85 -5.18 2.11
N GLU A 22 14.62 -5.18 1.58
CA GLU A 22 13.52 -4.35 2.10
C GLU A 22 13.06 -4.82 3.48
N LEU A 23 13.00 -6.14 3.71
CA LEU A 23 12.68 -6.69 5.03
C LEU A 23 13.73 -6.29 6.08
N LEU A 24 15.02 -6.44 5.77
CA LEU A 24 16.12 -6.04 6.65
C LEU A 24 16.08 -4.54 6.95
N ARG A 25 15.78 -3.72 5.93
CA ARG A 25 15.62 -2.27 6.09
C ARG A 25 14.48 -1.92 7.05
N ARG A 26 13.34 -2.60 6.96
CA ARG A 26 12.21 -2.42 7.89
C ARG A 26 12.58 -2.83 9.30
N VAL A 27 13.19 -4.01 9.48
CA VAL A 27 13.63 -4.49 10.80
C VAL A 27 14.59 -3.50 11.43
N LYS A 28 15.57 -2.99 10.66
CA LYS A 28 16.52 -1.96 11.12
C LYS A 28 15.80 -0.70 11.59
N ALA A 29 14.86 -0.17 10.79
CA ALA A 29 14.10 1.03 11.16
C ALA A 29 13.31 0.85 12.48
N TYR A 30 12.70 -0.32 12.67
CA TYR A 30 12.00 -0.65 13.92
C TYR A 30 12.97 -0.80 15.10
N SER A 31 14.11 -1.49 14.93
CA SER A 31 15.09 -1.68 16.00
C SER A 31 15.77 -0.38 16.41
N GLU A 32 16.07 0.49 15.45
CA GLU A 32 16.69 1.80 15.68
C GLU A 32 15.68 2.88 16.10
N ARG A 33 14.38 2.57 16.04
CA ARG A 33 13.26 3.49 16.34
C ARG A 33 13.34 4.78 15.52
N ARG A 34 13.91 4.71 14.31
CA ARG A 34 14.15 5.86 13.44
C ARG A 34 14.17 5.43 11.98
N PHE A 35 13.64 6.30 11.12
CA PHE A 35 13.71 6.14 9.68
C PHE A 35 13.74 7.50 9.00
N ASP A 36 14.84 7.79 8.30
CA ASP A 36 15.09 9.09 7.67
C ASP A 36 14.68 9.13 6.17
N GLY A 37 13.94 8.11 5.70
CA GLY A 37 13.50 7.99 4.32
C GLY A 37 12.03 8.37 4.10
N ASN A 38 11.54 8.05 2.90
CA ASN A 38 10.13 8.13 2.57
C ASN A 38 9.34 7.03 3.32
N LEU A 39 8.49 7.40 4.28
CA LEU A 39 7.78 6.44 5.12
C LEU A 39 6.92 5.46 4.33
N ALA A 40 6.50 5.81 3.10
CA ALA A 40 5.79 4.89 2.21
C ALA A 40 6.58 3.59 1.92
N GLU A 41 7.92 3.65 1.92
CA GLU A 41 8.79 2.49 1.66
C GLU A 41 8.71 1.44 2.79
N LEU A 42 8.41 1.88 4.02
CA LEU A 42 8.15 0.98 5.14
C LEU A 42 6.72 0.44 5.15
N LEU A 43 5.75 1.23 4.65
CA LEU A 43 4.32 0.92 4.76
C LEU A 43 3.78 0.10 3.59
N PHE A 44 4.28 0.29 2.37
CA PHE A 44 3.70 -0.34 1.19
C PHE A 44 4.23 -1.75 0.96
N SER A 45 3.34 -2.68 0.63
CA SER A 45 3.67 -4.08 0.36
C SER A 45 4.14 -4.37 -1.07
N TYR A 46 4.38 -3.31 -1.85
CA TYR A 46 4.72 -3.33 -3.26
C TYR A 46 5.45 -2.04 -3.65
N GLY A 47 5.86 -1.94 -4.93
CA GLY A 47 6.63 -0.79 -5.42
C GLY A 47 8.10 -0.84 -5.03
N PHE A 48 8.63 -2.05 -4.80
CA PHE A 48 10.02 -2.26 -4.43
C PHE A 48 10.98 -1.97 -5.59
N LYS A 49 12.20 -1.57 -5.26
CA LYS A 49 13.28 -1.40 -6.25
C LYS A 49 13.82 -2.73 -6.74
N GLU A 50 13.75 -3.74 -5.89
CA GLU A 50 14.16 -5.11 -6.21
C GLU A 50 12.94 -5.95 -6.62
N PRO A 51 13.11 -6.89 -7.57
CA PRO A 51 12.04 -7.80 -7.94
C PRO A 51 11.71 -8.76 -6.79
N VAL A 52 10.42 -8.95 -6.55
CA VAL A 52 9.92 -10.01 -5.67
C VAL A 52 10.21 -11.37 -6.30
N ARG A 53 10.88 -12.25 -5.54
CA ARG A 53 11.10 -13.64 -5.95
C ARG A 53 9.76 -14.39 -5.92
N LYS A 54 9.23 -14.72 -7.09
CA LYS A 54 8.00 -15.50 -7.22
C LYS A 54 8.34 -17.00 -7.24
N GLU A 55 7.72 -17.76 -6.36
CA GLU A 55 7.71 -19.24 -6.44
C GLU A 55 6.94 -19.65 -7.70
N SER A 56 7.69 -20.09 -8.72
CA SER A 56 7.24 -20.09 -10.12
C SER A 56 6.14 -21.14 -10.42
N HIS A 57 6.16 -22.27 -9.71
CA HIS A 57 5.29 -23.42 -10.03
C HIS A 57 3.90 -23.33 -9.38
N TRP A 58 3.75 -22.65 -8.24
CA TRP A 58 2.46 -22.51 -7.55
C TRP A 58 1.51 -21.59 -8.32
N THR A 59 2.02 -20.45 -8.81
CA THR A 59 1.22 -19.46 -9.54
C THR A 59 0.61 -20.06 -10.80
N MET A 60 1.40 -20.82 -11.56
CA MET A 60 0.92 -21.51 -12.77
C MET A 60 -0.18 -22.54 -12.46
N ARG A 61 -0.03 -23.30 -11.36
CA ARG A 61 -1.00 -24.32 -10.95
C ARG A 61 -2.36 -23.75 -10.53
N HIS A 62 -2.37 -22.58 -9.89
CA HIS A 62 -3.59 -22.04 -9.26
C HIS A 62 -4.26 -20.91 -10.05
N PHE A 63 -3.51 -20.14 -10.84
CA PHE A 63 -4.04 -18.98 -11.58
C PHE A 63 -4.26 -19.25 -13.08
N TRP A 64 -3.76 -20.36 -13.62
CA TRP A 64 -4.06 -20.75 -15.01
C TRP A 64 -5.47 -21.36 -15.10
N LYS A 65 -6.49 -20.50 -15.16
CA LYS A 65 -7.91 -20.89 -15.26
C LYS A 65 -8.59 -20.18 -16.45
N PRO A 66 -8.20 -20.50 -17.70
CA PRO A 66 -8.64 -19.79 -18.91
C PRO A 66 -10.16 -19.89 -19.17
N ARG A 67 -10.83 -20.88 -18.56
CA ARG A 67 -12.30 -21.02 -18.62
C ARG A 67 -13.05 -20.22 -17.55
N GLN A 68 -12.37 -19.73 -16.52
CA GLN A 68 -12.98 -18.96 -15.42
C GLN A 68 -12.67 -17.47 -15.53
N ILE A 69 -11.68 -17.09 -16.35
CA ILE A 69 -11.15 -15.74 -16.41
C ILE A 69 -10.86 -15.42 -17.86
N SER A 70 -11.42 -14.33 -18.38
CA SER A 70 -11.08 -13.82 -19.71
C SER A 70 -9.76 -13.04 -19.66
N PRO A 71 -8.65 -13.54 -20.24
CA PRO A 71 -7.34 -12.88 -20.12
C PRO A 71 -7.32 -11.48 -20.73
N LEU A 72 -8.10 -11.25 -21.79
CA LEU A 72 -8.22 -9.94 -22.45
C LEU A 72 -8.96 -8.93 -21.57
N ARG A 73 -10.00 -9.37 -20.84
CA ARG A 73 -10.79 -8.51 -19.96
C ARG A 73 -10.07 -8.20 -18.64
N LEU A 74 -9.01 -8.94 -18.30
CA LEU A 74 -8.12 -8.65 -17.17
C LEU A 74 -7.07 -7.56 -17.44
N LYS A 75 -6.88 -7.13 -18.69
CA LYS A 75 -5.85 -6.15 -19.03
C LYS A 75 -5.89 -4.88 -18.15
N PRO A 76 -7.05 -4.24 -17.90
CA PRO A 76 -7.09 -3.04 -17.04
C PRO A 76 -6.58 -3.29 -15.62
N LEU A 77 -6.89 -4.46 -15.05
CA LEU A 77 -6.42 -4.87 -13.74
C LEU A 77 -4.90 -5.10 -13.73
N LEU A 78 -4.37 -5.77 -14.75
CA LEU A 78 -2.93 -6.01 -14.90
C LEU A 78 -2.15 -4.72 -15.13
N ASP A 79 -2.68 -3.80 -15.93
CA ASP A 79 -2.10 -2.48 -16.18
C ASP A 79 -2.06 -1.67 -14.87
N LEU A 80 -3.16 -1.66 -14.09
CA LEU A 80 -3.21 -1.01 -12.78
C LEU A 80 -2.21 -1.62 -11.79
N ALA A 81 -2.13 -2.95 -11.72
CA ALA A 81 -1.19 -3.65 -10.84
C ALA A 81 0.28 -3.38 -11.22
N ARG A 82 0.59 -3.25 -12.51
CA ARG A 82 1.92 -2.82 -12.99
C ARG A 82 2.21 -1.37 -12.62
N LEU A 83 1.26 -0.47 -12.86
CA LEU A 83 1.39 0.96 -12.56
C LEU A 83 1.69 1.19 -11.07
N GLN A 84 1.04 0.44 -10.19
CA GLN A 84 1.29 0.53 -8.75
C GLN A 84 2.59 -0.16 -8.29
N GLY A 85 3.30 -0.90 -9.16
CA GLY A 85 4.50 -1.62 -8.79
C GLY A 85 4.27 -2.96 -8.07
N MET A 86 3.09 -3.56 -8.22
CA MET A 86 2.77 -4.88 -7.65
C MET A 86 3.35 -6.03 -8.48
N LEU A 87 3.56 -5.80 -9.78
CA LEU A 87 4.00 -6.83 -10.73
C LEU A 87 5.43 -6.63 -11.25
N SER A 88 6.00 -5.44 -11.05
CA SER A 88 7.32 -5.05 -11.54
C SER A 88 8.02 -4.13 -10.54
N PRO A 89 9.36 -4.14 -10.51
CA PRO A 89 10.10 -3.17 -9.73
C PRO A 89 9.78 -1.74 -10.17
N VAL A 90 9.85 -0.81 -9.22
CA VAL A 90 9.66 0.62 -9.47
C VAL A 90 10.92 1.37 -9.02
N ALA A 91 11.45 2.25 -9.88
CA ALA A 91 12.66 3.00 -9.57
C ALA A 91 12.45 3.99 -8.41
N GLU A 92 11.31 4.69 -8.42
CA GLU A 92 10.94 5.68 -7.40
C GLU A 92 9.49 5.51 -6.96
N CYS A 93 9.25 5.52 -5.65
CA CYS A 93 7.90 5.44 -5.11
C CYS A 93 7.14 6.74 -5.42
N PRO A 94 6.00 6.69 -6.13
CA PRO A 94 5.26 7.88 -6.56
C PRO A 94 4.50 8.56 -5.40
N VAL A 95 4.47 7.93 -4.23
CA VAL A 95 3.90 8.46 -2.99
C VAL A 95 5.02 8.74 -2.02
N ARG A 96 5.12 9.99 -1.55
CA ARG A 96 6.04 10.41 -0.51
C ARG A 96 5.28 10.70 0.77
N ILE A 97 5.73 10.11 1.87
CA ILE A 97 5.22 10.36 3.22
C ILE A 97 6.40 10.86 4.07
N ASP A 98 6.38 12.14 4.46
CA ASP A 98 7.39 12.75 5.32
C ASP A 98 7.00 12.57 6.80
N SER A 99 7.68 11.65 7.48
CA SER A 99 7.42 11.33 8.89
C SER A 99 7.60 12.53 9.82
N ARG A 100 8.45 13.49 9.47
CA ARG A 100 8.72 14.69 10.28
C ARG A 100 7.55 15.67 10.31
N GLN A 101 6.66 15.58 9.34
CA GLN A 101 5.45 16.40 9.28
C GLN A 101 4.26 15.77 10.00
N ILE A 102 4.42 14.54 10.50
CA ILE A 102 3.42 13.84 11.31
C ILE A 102 3.62 14.27 12.78
N PRO A 103 2.58 14.76 13.47
CA PRO A 103 2.71 15.15 14.87
C PRO A 103 3.16 13.98 15.75
N GLU A 104 4.05 14.23 16.72
CA GLU A 104 4.53 13.18 17.65
C GLU A 104 3.38 12.52 18.43
N HIS A 105 2.34 13.29 18.75
CA HIS A 105 1.14 12.85 19.44
C HIS A 105 0.05 12.31 18.49
N PHE A 106 0.41 11.96 17.24
CA PHE A 106 -0.52 11.47 16.23
C PHE A 106 -1.42 10.34 16.77
N VAL A 107 -0.80 9.32 17.38
CA VAL A 107 -1.51 8.15 17.93
C VAL A 107 -2.36 8.52 19.15
N ALA A 108 -1.91 9.46 19.97
CA ALA A 108 -2.68 9.92 21.13
C ALA A 108 -3.98 10.60 20.70
N GLY A 109 -4.00 11.24 19.52
CA GLY A 109 -5.22 11.85 18.99
C GLY A 109 -6.39 10.89 18.78
N PHE A 110 -6.16 9.58 18.68
CA PHE A 110 -7.24 8.59 18.57
C PHE A 110 -7.86 8.23 19.91
N ARG A 111 -7.20 8.53 21.04
CA ARG A 111 -7.74 8.24 22.38
C ARG A 111 -8.96 9.10 22.69
N ASP A 112 -8.90 10.37 22.30
CA ASP A 112 -9.91 11.37 22.66
C ASP A 112 -10.98 11.54 21.57
N ARG A 113 -10.96 10.70 20.53
CA ARG A 113 -11.86 10.78 19.38
C ARG A 113 -12.60 9.47 19.18
N ASP A 114 -13.92 9.53 19.08
CA ASP A 114 -14.72 8.39 18.64
C ASP A 114 -14.68 8.25 17.13
N CYS A 115 -13.58 7.71 16.60
CA CYS A 115 -13.43 7.47 15.17
C CYS A 115 -14.41 6.42 14.62
N ALA A 116 -15.05 5.61 15.48
CA ALA A 116 -16.01 4.60 15.03
C ALA A 116 -17.36 5.23 14.67
N SER A 117 -17.78 6.27 15.40
CA SER A 117 -19.07 6.93 15.18
C SER A 117 -18.96 8.31 14.51
N ALA A 118 -17.78 8.93 14.50
CA ALA A 118 -17.61 10.27 13.94
C ALA A 118 -17.57 10.27 12.40
N ASP A 119 -18.17 11.30 11.78
CA ASP A 119 -17.94 11.60 10.37
C ASP A 119 -16.52 12.14 10.18
N CYS A 120 -15.68 11.35 9.50
CA CYS A 120 -14.31 11.71 9.16
C CYS A 120 -14.21 13.03 8.36
N ARG A 121 -15.21 13.33 7.51
CA ARG A 121 -15.24 14.57 6.71
C ARG A 121 -15.47 15.80 7.59
N ALA A 122 -16.30 15.66 8.63
CA ALA A 122 -16.50 16.72 9.62
C ALA A 122 -15.31 16.85 10.60
N CYS A 123 -14.72 15.73 11.01
CA CYS A 123 -13.58 15.72 11.95
C CYS A 123 -12.29 16.29 11.33
N GLY A 124 -11.93 15.82 10.13
CA GLY A 124 -10.77 16.25 9.36
C GLY A 124 -9.39 16.02 10.00
N TYR A 125 -9.29 15.29 11.13
CA TYR A 125 -8.02 15.11 11.85
C TYR A 125 -6.93 14.46 10.97
N CYS A 126 -7.25 13.30 10.37
CA CYS A 126 -6.34 12.59 9.49
C CYS A 126 -6.04 13.36 8.21
N GLU A 127 -7.05 14.04 7.63
CA GLU A 127 -6.91 14.81 6.39
C GLU A 127 -5.93 15.97 6.56
N ARG A 128 -6.02 16.75 7.65
CA ARG A 128 -5.10 17.87 7.92
C ARG A 128 -3.65 17.44 8.09
N ILE A 129 -3.43 16.24 8.62
CA ILE A 129 -2.08 15.68 8.78
C ILE A 129 -1.60 15.16 7.43
N ALA A 130 -2.44 14.41 6.71
CA ALA A 130 -2.13 13.87 5.40
C ALA A 130 -1.82 14.96 4.38
N SER A 131 -2.56 16.08 4.38
CA SER A 131 -2.35 17.20 3.45
C SER A 131 -0.98 17.89 3.62
N ARG A 132 -0.31 17.68 4.76
CA ARG A 132 1.03 18.19 5.05
C ARG A 132 2.08 17.11 4.76
N ALA A 133 1.86 15.91 5.31
CA ALA A 133 2.85 14.86 5.31
C ALA A 133 2.90 14.04 4.01
N VAL A 134 1.84 14.04 3.20
CA VAL A 134 1.71 13.15 2.04
C VAL A 134 1.71 13.93 0.72
N THR A 135 2.61 13.55 -0.17
CA THR A 135 2.69 14.05 -1.54
C THR A 135 2.56 12.89 -2.51
N VAL A 136 1.69 13.02 -3.51
CA VAL A 136 1.56 12.03 -4.59
C VAL A 136 1.92 12.72 -5.90
N SER A 137 2.75 12.08 -6.72
CA SER A 137 3.08 12.58 -8.06
C SER A 137 1.78 12.87 -8.85
N PRO A 138 1.58 14.10 -9.37
CA PRO A 138 0.31 14.47 -10.00
C PRO A 138 -0.02 13.63 -11.24
N GLY A 139 0.99 13.33 -12.07
CA GLY A 139 0.83 12.49 -13.26
C GLY A 139 0.41 11.07 -12.88
N TYR A 140 1.12 10.47 -11.93
CA TYR A 140 0.78 9.15 -11.39
C TYR A 140 -0.63 9.13 -10.80
N ARG A 141 -1.00 10.13 -9.99
CA ARG A 141 -2.33 10.21 -9.37
C ARG A 141 -3.43 10.21 -10.42
N LYS A 142 -3.29 11.01 -11.47
CA LYS A 142 -4.27 11.08 -12.57
C LYS A 142 -4.43 9.72 -13.23
N GLU A 143 -3.32 9.11 -13.64
CA GLU A 143 -3.32 7.84 -14.36
C GLU A 143 -3.92 6.69 -13.51
N VAL A 144 -3.53 6.61 -12.24
CA VAL A 144 -4.06 5.61 -11.30
C VAL A 144 -5.56 5.77 -11.10
N LEU A 145 -6.06 6.99 -10.91
CA LEU A 145 -7.50 7.22 -10.72
C LEU A 145 -8.31 6.85 -11.96
N GLU A 146 -7.83 7.18 -13.16
CA GLU A 146 -8.47 6.79 -14.41
C GLU A 146 -8.53 5.26 -14.56
N LYS A 147 -7.44 4.56 -14.23
CA LYS A 147 -7.40 3.09 -14.26
C LYS A 147 -8.28 2.45 -13.19
N TYR A 148 -8.32 3.01 -11.99
CA TYR A 148 -9.24 2.55 -10.94
C TYR A 148 -10.69 2.66 -11.38
N ALA A 149 -11.10 3.79 -11.98
CA ALA A 149 -12.46 3.97 -12.48
C ALA A 149 -12.82 2.93 -13.56
N GLN A 150 -11.88 2.59 -14.46
CA GLN A 150 -12.08 1.54 -15.46
C GLN A 150 -12.26 0.15 -14.83
N VAL A 151 -11.42 -0.19 -13.84
CA VAL A 151 -11.49 -1.48 -13.14
C VAL A 151 -12.78 -1.57 -12.31
N ASP A 152 -13.14 -0.52 -11.60
CA ASP A 152 -14.36 -0.45 -10.78
C ASP A 152 -15.62 -0.64 -11.65
N ALA A 153 -15.71 0.07 -12.79
CA ALA A 153 -16.80 -0.11 -13.74
C ALA A 153 -16.86 -1.55 -14.29
N ALA A 154 -15.71 -2.14 -14.63
CA ALA A 154 -15.64 -3.52 -15.11
C ALA A 154 -16.02 -4.55 -14.02
N MET A 155 -15.72 -4.27 -12.75
CA MET A 155 -16.15 -5.11 -11.62
C MET A 155 -17.65 -5.00 -11.39
N ALA A 156 -18.19 -3.77 -11.34
CA ALA A 156 -19.60 -3.51 -11.12
C ALA A 156 -20.51 -4.10 -12.22
N THR A 157 -20.03 -4.14 -13.46
CA THR A 157 -20.78 -4.67 -14.60
C THR A 157 -20.54 -6.16 -14.87
N GLY A 158 -19.65 -6.81 -14.12
CA GLY A 158 -19.23 -8.19 -14.42
C GLY A 158 -18.38 -8.33 -15.69
N GLY A 159 -17.95 -7.20 -16.27
CA GLY A 159 -17.10 -7.16 -17.46
C GLY A 159 -15.80 -7.96 -17.31
N LEU A 160 -15.27 -8.15 -16.10
CA LEU A 160 -14.07 -8.96 -15.87
C LEU A 160 -14.29 -10.48 -16.05
N TRP A 161 -15.52 -10.97 -15.84
CA TRP A 161 -15.76 -12.39 -15.58
C TRP A 161 -16.36 -13.18 -16.75
N GLY A 162 -16.44 -12.59 -17.95
CA GLY A 162 -16.99 -13.33 -19.09
C GLY A 162 -18.46 -13.64 -18.90
N ALA A 163 -19.33 -12.62 -18.90
CA ALA A 163 -20.64 -12.82 -19.50
C ALA A 163 -20.47 -13.15 -20.99
#